data_AF-A0A6L3GLP8-F1
#
_entry.id   AF-A0A6L3GLP8-F1
#
_cell.length_a   1.000
_cell.length_b   1.000
_cell.length_c   1.000
_cell.angle_alpha   90.00
_cell.angle_beta   90.00
_cell.angle_gamma   90.00
#
_symmetry.space_group_name_H-M   'P 1'
#
loop_
_entity.id
_entity.type
_entity.pdbx_description
1 polymer ?
#
loop_
_entity_poly.entity_id
_entity_poly.type
_entity_poly.pdbx_seq_one_letter_code
_entity_poly.pdbx_strand_id
1 'polypeptide(L)'
;MKYVLFILLVLTLAACQSEKDRRLEYALEFAGDNRVELEKVLEHYRTDPEKLEAARFLIRNMPGWYSYEGNELDSIHHLLVGVCEGRSISKREKNKWN
;
A
#
# COMPACT_ATOMS: atom_id res chain seq x y z
N MET A 1 -13.05 -5.75 -40.96
CA MET A 1 -11.76 -5.03 -40.93
C MET A 1 -11.78 -3.78 -40.05
N LYS A 2 -12.70 -2.81 -40.24
CA LYS A 2 -12.73 -1.56 -39.44
C LYS A 2 -12.83 -1.79 -37.92
N TYR A 3 -13.71 -2.68 -37.47
CA TYR A 3 -13.87 -3.00 -36.05
C TYR A 3 -12.70 -3.79 -35.47
N VAL A 4 -12.05 -4.64 -36.28
CA VAL A 4 -10.87 -5.41 -35.84
C VAL A 4 -9.70 -4.48 -35.57
N LEU A 5 -9.46 -3.49 -36.46
CA LEU A 5 -8.44 -2.47 -36.25
C LEU A 5 -8.73 -1.63 -34.99
N PHE A 6 -10.00 -1.28 -34.77
CA PHE A 6 -10.43 -0.54 -33.58
C PHE A 6 -10.22 -1.36 -32.29
N ILE A 7 -10.57 -2.64 -32.28
CA ILE A 7 -10.35 -3.55 -31.15
C ILE A 7 -8.85 -3.70 -30.86
N LEU A 8 -8.02 -3.89 -31.91
CA LEU A 8 -6.57 -3.99 -31.75
C LEU A 8 -5.96 -2.71 -31.16
N LEU A 9 -6.44 -1.53 -31.59
CA LEU A 9 -6.01 -0.24 -31.05
C LEU A 9 -6.33 -0.10 -29.55
N VAL A 10 -7.53 -0.51 -29.13
CA VAL A 10 -7.94 -0.48 -27.71
C VAL A 10 -7.07 -1.43 -26.88
N LEU A 11 -6.78 -2.63 -27.38
CA LEU A 11 -5.93 -3.60 -26.69
C LEU A 11 -4.49 -3.10 -26.52
N THR A 12 -3.92 -2.43 -27.51
CA THR A 12 -2.57 -1.85 -27.39
C THR A 12 -2.50 -0.70 -26.39
N LEU A 13 -3.57 0.11 -26.30
CA LEU A 13 -3.65 1.20 -25.33
C LEU A 13 -3.79 0.69 -23.89
N ALA A 14 -4.56 -0.39 -23.70
CA ALA A 14 -4.70 -1.05 -22.40
C ALA A 14 -3.37 -1.67 -21.91
N ALA A 15 -2.50 -2.10 -22.83
CA ALA A 15 -1.19 -2.67 -22.51
C ALA A 15 -0.13 -1.62 -22.15
N CYS A 16 -0.37 -0.32 -22.40
CA CYS A 16 0.59 0.75 -22.11
C CYS A 16 0.72 1.10 -20.62
N GLN A 17 -0.15 0.58 -19.74
CA GLN A 17 -0.05 0.87 -18.32
C GLN A 17 1.07 0.06 -17.68
N SER A 18 2.05 0.75 -17.09
CA SER A 18 3.15 0.07 -16.42
C SER A 18 2.67 -0.62 -15.14
N GLU A 19 3.33 -1.71 -14.76
CA GLU A 19 3.04 -2.39 -13.48
C GLU A 19 3.18 -1.43 -12.29
N LYS A 20 4.16 -0.52 -12.36
CA LYS A 20 4.41 0.51 -11.35
C LYS A 20 3.22 1.45 -11.19
N ASP A 21 2.59 1.84 -12.30
CA ASP A 21 1.42 2.72 -12.27
C ASP A 21 0.19 1.99 -11.72
N ARG A 22 0.03 0.71 -12.07
CA ARG A 22 -1.05 -0.12 -11.51
C ARG A 22 -0.92 -0.29 -10.00
N ARG A 23 0.30 -0.50 -9.50
CA ARG A 23 0.58 -0.59 -8.05
C ARG A 23 0.36 0.75 -7.34
N LEU A 24 0.71 1.87 -7.99
CA LEU A 24 0.47 3.20 -7.45
C LEU A 24 -1.03 3.48 -7.31
N GLU A 25 -1.82 3.19 -8.35
CA GLU A 25 -3.28 3.38 -8.31
C GLU A 25 -3.90 2.50 -7.22
N TYR A 26 -3.50 1.23 -7.14
CA TYR A 26 -3.94 0.34 -6.06
C TYR A 26 -3.63 0.90 -4.67
N ALA A 27 -2.45 1.48 -4.46
CA ALA A 27 -2.11 2.10 -3.19
C ALA A 27 -2.94 3.35 -2.88
N LEU A 28 -3.27 4.16 -3.89
CA LEU A 28 -4.13 5.32 -3.75
C LEU A 28 -5.58 4.92 -3.45
N GLU A 29 -6.10 3.87 -4.08
CA GLU A 29 -7.40 3.28 -3.74
C GLU A 29 -7.41 2.72 -2.31
N PHE A 30 -6.36 1.99 -1.94
CA PHE A 30 -6.20 1.42 -0.60
C PHE A 30 -6.16 2.50 0.50
N ALA A 31 -5.65 3.70 0.19
CA ALA A 31 -5.56 4.81 1.13
C ALA A 31 -6.93 5.42 1.50
N GLY A 32 -8.01 5.09 0.79
CA GLY A 32 -9.36 5.57 1.08
C GLY A 32 -9.43 7.09 1.17
N ASP A 33 -9.94 7.62 2.28
CA ASP A 33 -10.08 9.07 2.51
C ASP A 33 -8.74 9.83 2.43
N ASN A 34 -7.61 9.17 2.73
CA ASN A 34 -6.28 9.77 2.67
C ASN A 34 -5.73 9.89 1.23
N ARG A 35 -6.42 9.32 0.22
CA ARG A 35 -6.03 9.43 -1.19
C ARG A 35 -5.77 10.86 -1.62
N VAL A 36 -6.65 11.78 -1.22
CA VAL A 36 -6.59 13.20 -1.61
C VAL A 36 -5.29 13.85 -1.13
N GLU A 37 -4.80 13.51 0.06
CA GLU A 37 -3.54 14.05 0.57
C GLU A 37 -2.33 13.46 -0.16
N LEU A 38 -2.35 12.17 -0.49
CA LEU A 38 -1.29 11.54 -1.29
C LEU A 38 -1.21 12.12 -2.71
N GLU A 39 -2.35 12.44 -3.32
CA GLU A 39 -2.39 13.12 -4.63
C GLU A 39 -1.80 14.54 -4.55
N LYS A 40 -2.00 15.28 -3.46
CA LYS A 40 -1.33 16.57 -3.24
C LYS A 40 0.19 16.42 -3.15
N VAL A 41 0.70 15.35 -2.53
CA VAL A 41 2.16 15.07 -2.48
C VAL A 41 2.71 14.85 -3.89
N LEU A 42 2.00 14.08 -4.73
CA LEU A 42 2.39 13.86 -6.12
C LEU A 42 2.38 15.16 -6.93
N GLU A 43 1.35 16.00 -6.76
CA GLU A 43 1.28 17.30 -7.44
C GLU A 43 2.39 18.26 -6.96
N HIS A 44 2.69 18.28 -5.67
CA HIS A 44 3.75 19.13 -5.11
C HIS A 44 5.11 18.86 -5.75
N TYR A 45 5.42 17.58 -6.04
CA TYR A 45 6.68 17.18 -6.67
C TYR A 45 6.63 17.14 -8.20
N ARG A 46 5.53 17.57 -8.86
CA ARG A 46 5.36 17.47 -10.32
C ARG A 46 6.51 18.05 -11.13
N THR A 47 7.19 19.08 -10.63
CA THR A 47 8.30 19.77 -11.33
C THR A 47 9.69 19.24 -10.97
N ASP A 48 9.79 18.27 -10.06
CA ASP A 48 11.04 17.64 -9.61
C ASP A 48 10.96 16.13 -9.87
N PRO A 49 11.46 15.64 -11.03
CA PRO A 49 11.29 14.25 -11.44
C PRO A 49 11.85 13.23 -10.44
N GLU A 50 12.94 13.56 -9.76
CA GLU A 50 13.59 12.67 -8.79
C GLU A 50 12.73 12.53 -7.54
N LYS A 51 12.23 13.66 -6.99
CA LYS A 51 11.34 13.62 -5.84
C LYS A 51 9.97 13.02 -6.18
N LEU A 52 9.47 13.26 -7.39
CA LEU A 52 8.23 12.66 -7.85
C LEU A 52 8.34 11.13 -7.89
N GLU A 53 9.40 10.57 -8.48
CA GLU A 53 9.56 9.12 -8.50
C GLU A 53 9.83 8.55 -7.10
N ALA A 54 10.52 9.28 -6.22
CA ALA A 54 10.65 8.89 -4.81
C ALA A 54 9.28 8.82 -4.10
N ALA A 55 8.43 9.84 -4.27
CA ALA A 55 7.08 9.84 -3.73
C ALA A 55 6.22 8.70 -4.30
N ARG A 56 6.25 8.49 -5.62
CA ARG A 56 5.57 7.36 -6.28
C ARG A 56 6.07 6.02 -5.74
N PHE A 57 7.38 5.86 -5.54
CA PHE A 57 7.98 4.65 -4.98
C PHE A 57 7.48 4.38 -3.57
N LEU A 58 7.46 5.38 -2.69
CA LEU A 58 6.97 5.22 -1.33
C LEU A 58 5.48 4.84 -1.32
N ILE A 59 4.65 5.60 -2.03
CA ILE A 59 3.19 5.39 -2.04
C ILE A 59 2.84 4.00 -2.60
N ARG A 60 3.38 3.60 -3.76
CA ARG A 60 3.06 2.29 -4.37
C ARG A 60 3.51 1.09 -3.53
N ASN A 61 4.35 1.31 -2.52
CA ASN A 61 4.79 0.28 -1.57
C ASN A 61 4.15 0.44 -0.18
N MET A 62 3.20 1.35 0.03
CA MET A 62 2.47 1.48 1.32
C MET A 62 1.55 0.28 1.63
N PRO A 63 0.80 -0.31 0.67
CA PRO A 63 -0.12 -1.39 1.00
C PRO A 63 0.59 -2.58 1.64
N GLY A 64 0.01 -3.09 2.73
CA GLY A 64 0.59 -4.19 3.51
C GLY A 64 1.63 -3.77 4.56
N TRP A 65 1.96 -2.48 4.65
CA TRP A 65 2.86 -1.93 5.66
C TRP A 65 2.09 -0.98 6.57
N TYR A 66 1.48 -1.52 7.62
CA TYR A 66 0.75 -0.76 8.63
C TYR A 66 1.26 -1.11 10.02
N SER A 67 1.24 -0.13 10.92
CA SER A 67 1.38 -0.35 12.35
C SER A 67 0.01 -0.57 12.97
N TYR A 68 -0.07 -1.45 13.97
CA TYR A 68 -1.23 -1.49 14.85
C TYR A 68 -1.22 -0.27 15.76
N GLU A 69 -2.38 0.35 15.96
CA GLU A 69 -2.58 1.44 16.92
C GLU A 69 -3.71 1.05 17.89
N GLY A 70 -3.73 1.63 19.09
CA GLY A 70 -4.80 1.42 20.08
C GLY A 70 -4.69 0.14 20.90
N ASN A 71 -5.84 -0.38 21.36
CA ASN A 71 -5.96 -1.54 22.27
C ASN A 71 -5.29 -2.81 21.71
N GLU A 72 -5.20 -2.88 20.39
CA GLU A 72 -4.52 -3.92 19.65
C GLU A 72 -3.01 -3.95 19.99
N LEU A 73 -2.38 -2.78 20.04
CA LEU A 73 -0.98 -2.63 20.40
C LEU A 73 -0.74 -2.96 21.88
N ASP A 74 -1.65 -2.56 22.77
CA ASP A 74 -1.57 -2.84 24.21
C ASP A 74 -1.59 -4.34 24.52
N SER A 75 -2.38 -5.10 23.75
CA SER A 75 -2.44 -6.55 23.84
C SER A 75 -1.09 -7.20 23.51
N ILE A 76 -0.37 -6.66 22.52
CA ILE A 76 0.96 -7.13 22.13
C ILE A 76 1.99 -6.72 23.18
N HIS A 77 1.90 -5.50 23.72
CA HIS A 77 2.78 -5.01 24.77
C HIS A 77 2.75 -5.91 26.02
N HIS A 78 1.55 -6.25 26.52
CA HIS A 78 1.44 -7.15 27.69
C HIS A 78 2.00 -8.56 27.40
N LEU A 79 1.84 -9.06 26.17
CA LEU A 79 2.46 -10.32 25.76
C LEU A 79 3.98 -10.24 25.75
N LEU A 80 4.55 -9.15 25.21
CA LEU A 80 5.99 -8.91 25.18
C LEU A 80 6.58 -8.84 26.59
N VAL A 81 5.95 -8.11 27.51
CA VAL A 81 6.37 -8.04 28.91
C VAL A 81 6.41 -9.44 29.54
N GLY A 82 5.35 -10.22 29.37
CA GLY A 82 5.31 -11.59 29.91
C GLY A 82 6.42 -12.47 29.33
N VAL A 83 6.73 -12.37 28.04
CA VAL A 83 7.82 -13.13 27.41
C VAL A 83 9.19 -12.72 27.96
N CYS A 84 9.42 -11.42 28.16
CA CYS A 84 10.64 -10.92 28.80
C CYS A 84 10.78 -11.42 30.25
N GLU A 85 9.68 -11.65 30.94
CA GLU A 85 9.62 -12.27 32.27
C GLU A 85 9.72 -13.81 32.24
N GLY A 86 9.93 -14.41 31.07
CA GLY A 86 10.11 -15.86 30.89
C GLY A 86 8.81 -16.64 30.69
N ARG A 87 7.67 -15.97 30.50
CA ARG A 87 6.38 -16.61 30.20
C ARG A 87 6.36 -17.16 28.78
N SER A 88 5.89 -18.39 28.61
CA SER A 88 5.62 -18.93 27.28
C SER A 88 4.33 -18.36 26.68
N ILE A 89 4.30 -18.21 25.34
CA ILE A 89 3.12 -17.74 24.61
C ILE A 89 2.24 -18.94 24.23
N SER A 90 0.95 -18.89 24.54
CA SER A 90 -0.01 -19.94 24.19
C SER A 90 -0.35 -19.96 22.69
N LYS A 91 -0.83 -21.11 22.21
CA LYS A 91 -1.28 -21.25 20.82
C LYS A 91 -2.47 -20.33 20.48
N ARG A 92 -3.33 -20.06 21.46
CA ARG A 92 -4.46 -19.12 21.32
C ARG A 92 -3.99 -17.69 21.10
N GLU A 93 -2.96 -17.27 21.83
CA GLU A 93 -2.40 -15.91 21.71
C GLU A 93 -1.67 -15.70 20.39
N LYS A 94 -0.96 -16.72 19.89
CA LYS A 94 -0.38 -16.68 18.54
C LYS A 94 -1.45 -16.56 17.46
N ASN A 95 -2.56 -17.29 17.60
CA ASN A 95 -3.65 -17.28 16.63
C ASN A 95 -4.55 -16.04 16.72
N LYS A 96 -4.38 -15.16 17.71
CA LYS A 96 -5.14 -13.90 17.81
C LYS A 96 -4.71 -12.89 16.75
N TRP A 97 -3.49 -13.01 16.23
CA TRP A 97 -2.81 -12.03 15.38
C TRP A 97 -2.40 -12.57 14.01
N ASN A 98 -2.77 -13.81 13.69
CA ASN A 98 -2.64 -14.42 12.36
C ASN A 98 -3.98 -14.35 11.63
#